data_AF-A0A8E0MEK1-F1
#
_entry.id   AF-A0A8E0MEK1-F1
#
_cell.length_a   1.000
_cell.length_b   1.000
_cell.length_c   1.000
_cell.angle_alpha   90.00
_cell.angle_beta   90.00
_cell.angle_gamma   90.00
#
_symmetry.space_group_name_H-M   'P 1'
#
loop_
_entity.id
_entity.type
_entity.pdbx_description
1 polymer ?
#
loop_
_entity_poly.entity_id
_entity_poly.type
_entity_poly.pdbx_seq_one_letter_code
_entity_poly.pdbx_strand_id
1 'polypeptide(L)' 'KVLGAPAHLYEKAPTADLEDNRPALPDEVALGVKYKDIDDYLEGKDVTDQAAETIEKWYQKTAHKRHLPITVFDNFWK' A
#
# COMPACT_ATOMS: atom_id res chain seq x y z
N LYS A 1 0.52 -12.57 16.05
CA LYS A 1 1.07 -13.86 16.57
C LYS A 1 1.54 -13.78 18.03
N VAL A 2 2.43 -12.85 18.41
CA VAL A 2 2.93 -12.70 19.80
C VAL A 2 1.80 -12.47 20.83
N LEU A 3 0.78 -11.70 20.47
CA LEU A 3 -0.36 -11.38 21.33
C LEU A 3 -1.43 -12.50 21.41
N GLY A 4 -1.18 -13.69 20.86
CA GLY A 4 -2.15 -14.80 20.89
C GLY A 4 -3.40 -14.61 20.02
N ALA A 5 -3.40 -13.63 19.10
CA ALA A 5 -4.52 -13.41 18.19
C ALA A 5 -4.74 -14.62 17.24
N PRO A 6 -6.00 -15.03 16.98
CA PRO A 6 -6.32 -16.08 16.02
C PRO A 6 -5.75 -15.82 14.62
N ALA A 7 -5.23 -16.87 13.98
CA ALA A 7 -4.54 -16.78 12.69
C ALA A 7 -5.41 -16.17 11.56
N HIS A 8 -6.68 -16.57 11.49
CA HIS A 8 -7.62 -16.10 10.46
C HIS A 8 -7.88 -14.59 10.46
N LEU A 9 -7.50 -13.87 11.53
CA LEU A 9 -7.67 -12.41 11.59
C LEU A 9 -6.58 -11.66 10.83
N TYR A 10 -5.36 -12.21 10.74
CA TYR A 10 -4.21 -11.55 10.12
C TYR A 10 -3.67 -12.28 8.89
N GLU A 11 -4.05 -13.54 8.66
CA GLU A 11 -3.67 -14.32 7.45
C GLU A 11 -4.72 -14.19 6.32
N LYS A 12 -5.87 -13.57 6.59
CA LYS A 12 -6.88 -13.31 5.56
C LYS A 12 -6.36 -12.33 4.51
N ALA A 13 -6.85 -12.44 3.28
CA ALA A 13 -6.58 -11.45 2.24
C ALA A 13 -7.08 -10.06 2.70
N PRO A 14 -6.20 -9.04 2.78
CA PRO A 14 -6.62 -7.69 3.14
C PRO A 14 -7.54 -7.10 2.07
N THR A 15 -8.59 -6.41 2.51
CA THR A 15 -9.54 -5.69 1.65
C THR A 15 -10.17 -4.55 2.42
N ALA A 16 -10.40 -3.42 1.74
CA ALA A 16 -11.20 -2.31 2.27
C ALA A 16 -12.72 -2.55 2.17
N ASP A 17 -13.17 -3.45 1.29
CA ASP A 17 -14.58 -3.80 1.06
C ASP A 17 -15.53 -2.59 0.84
N LEU A 18 -15.16 -1.71 -0.10
CA LEU A 18 -15.88 -0.45 -0.36
C LEU A 18 -16.60 -0.40 -1.72
N GLU A 19 -16.39 -1.38 -2.60
CA GLU A 19 -16.93 -1.37 -3.97
C GLU A 19 -18.19 -2.25 -4.10
N ASP A 20 -19.36 -1.63 -4.28
CA ASP A 20 -20.64 -2.37 -4.46
C ASP A 20 -20.59 -3.38 -5.61
N ASN A 21 -19.93 -3.01 -6.71
CA ASN A 21 -19.82 -3.85 -7.91
C ASN A 21 -18.69 -4.89 -7.81
N ARG A 22 -17.80 -4.78 -6.82
CA ARG A 22 -16.63 -5.64 -6.60
C ARG A 22 -16.42 -5.88 -5.10
N PRO A 23 -17.37 -6.57 -4.44
CA PRO A 23 -17.30 -6.78 -2.99
C PRO A 23 -16.03 -7.54 -2.61
N ALA A 24 -15.45 -7.17 -1.47
CA ALA A 24 -14.21 -7.71 -0.93
C ALA A 24 -13.03 -7.73 -1.93
N LEU A 25 -12.94 -6.72 -2.82
CA LEU A 25 -11.80 -6.58 -3.73
C LEU A 25 -10.48 -6.59 -2.94
N PRO A 26 -9.58 -7.56 -3.17
CA PRO A 26 -8.33 -7.61 -2.44
C PRO A 26 -7.45 -6.40 -2.76
N ASP A 27 -6.79 -5.86 -1.75
CA ASP A 27 -5.98 -4.66 -1.89
C ASP A 27 -4.82 -4.88 -2.88
N GLU A 28 -4.23 -6.09 -2.91
CA GLU A 28 -3.17 -6.44 -3.86
C GLU A 28 -3.62 -6.34 -5.33
N VAL A 29 -4.90 -6.61 -5.60
CA VAL A 29 -5.48 -6.49 -6.95
C VAL A 29 -5.74 -5.02 -7.29
N ALA A 30 -6.22 -4.24 -6.33
CA ALA A 30 -6.47 -2.81 -6.51
C ALA A 30 -5.17 -2.00 -6.67
N LEU A 31 -4.12 -2.37 -5.92
CA LEU A 31 -2.82 -1.70 -5.91
C LEU A 31 -1.90 -2.21 -7.02
N GLY A 32 -2.10 -3.44 -7.51
CA GLY A 32 -1.26 -4.07 -8.53
C GLY A 32 0.11 -4.52 -8.02
N VAL A 33 0.27 -4.69 -6.70
CA VAL A 33 1.49 -5.15 -6.03
C VAL A 33 1.12 -5.94 -4.78
N LYS A 34 1.90 -6.96 -4.43
CA LYS A 34 1.63 -7.81 -3.26
C LYS A 34 2.15 -7.18 -1.98
N TYR A 35 1.54 -7.52 -0.85
CA TYR A 35 2.02 -7.10 0.46
C TYR A 35 3.44 -7.60 0.74
N LYS A 36 3.76 -8.83 0.31
CA LYS A 36 5.12 -9.35 0.44
C LYS A 36 6.17 -8.48 -0.26
N ASP A 37 5.86 -8.00 -1.46
CA ASP A 37 6.80 -7.15 -2.21
C ASP A 37 6.91 -5.76 -1.56
N ILE A 38 5.81 -5.24 -1.00
CA ILE A 38 5.82 -4.00 -0.21
C ILE A 38 6.70 -4.15 1.04
N ASP A 39 6.51 -5.23 1.80
CA ASP A 39 7.27 -5.50 3.03
C ASP A 39 8.75 -5.68 2.71
N ASP A 40 9.08 -6.50 1.70
CA ASP A 40 10.47 -6.73 1.29
C ASP A 40 11.14 -5.42 0.80
N TYR A 41 10.43 -4.57 0.05
CA TYR A 41 10.94 -3.26 -0.37
C TYR A 41 11.18 -2.31 0.82
N LEU A 42 10.24 -2.24 1.77
CA LEU A 42 10.36 -1.37 2.95
C LEU A 42 11.42 -1.86 3.96
N GLU A 43 11.70 -3.16 3.99
CA GLU A 43 12.76 -3.76 4.78
C GLU A 43 14.14 -3.71 4.09
N GLY A 44 14.22 -3.15 2.88
CA GLY A 44 15.47 -2.98 2.13
C GLY A 44 16.00 -4.28 1.49
N LYS A 45 15.12 -5.25 1.23
CA LYS A 45 15.44 -6.47 0.50
C LYS A 45 15.25 -6.26 -1.00
N ASP A 46 15.82 -7.17 -1.78
CA ASP A 46 15.65 -7.17 -3.23
C ASP A 46 14.21 -7.50 -3.63
N VAL A 47 13.66 -6.69 -4.54
CA VAL A 47 12.36 -6.90 -5.17
C VAL A 47 12.51 -6.76 -6.68
N THR A 48 11.48 -7.15 -7.44
CA THR A 48 11.50 -6.94 -8.89
C THR A 48 11.40 -5.45 -9.23
N ASP A 49 12.02 -5.04 -10.34
CA ASP A 49 11.95 -3.65 -10.83
C ASP A 49 10.50 -3.19 -11.01
N GLN A 50 9.62 -4.08 -11.50
CA GLN A 50 8.20 -3.80 -11.67
C GLN A 50 7.49 -3.51 -10.33
N ALA A 51 7.82 -4.26 -9.27
CA ALA A 51 7.26 -4.03 -7.95
C ALA A 51 7.77 -2.70 -7.36
N ALA A 52 9.07 -2.43 -7.46
CA ALA A 52 9.67 -1.17 -7.03
C ALA A 52 9.03 0.03 -7.74
N GLU A 53 8.93 0.00 -9.08
CA GLU A 53 8.30 1.05 -9.88
C GLU A 53 6.83 1.29 -9.45
N THR A 54 6.08 0.20 -9.24
CA THR A 54 4.68 0.29 -8.81
C THR A 54 4.56 0.96 -7.43
N ILE A 55 5.41 0.57 -6.48
CA ILE A 55 5.43 1.13 -5.12
C ILE A 55 5.82 2.61 -5.15
N GLU A 56 6.89 2.97 -5.85
CA GLU A 56 7.36 4.36 -5.95
C GLU A 56 6.33 5.27 -6.64
N LYS A 57 5.67 4.76 -7.68
CA LYS A 57 4.57 5.47 -8.35
C LYS A 57 3.40 5.74 -7.40
N TRP A 58 3.02 4.75 -6.60
CA TRP A 58 1.99 4.94 -5.57
C TRP A 58 2.44 5.94 -4.50
N TYR A 59 3.70 5.86 -4.08
CA TYR A 59 4.28 6.81 -3.12
C TYR A 59 4.17 8.24 -3.65
N GLN A 60 4.66 8.52 -4.86
CA GLN A 60 4.59 9.85 -5.47
C GLN A 60 3.13 10.31 -5.66
N LYS A 61 2.28 9.47 -6.26
CA LYS A 61 0.86 9.79 -6.53
C LYS A 61 0.07 10.15 -5.26
N THR A 62 0.44 9.55 -4.13
CA THR A 62 -0.25 9.75 -2.85
C THR A 62 0.49 10.69 -1.90
N ALA A 63 1.53 11.41 -2.35
CA ALA A 63 2.32 12.30 -1.50
C ALA A 63 1.46 13.30 -0.70
N HIS A 64 0.42 13.86 -1.32
CA HIS A 64 -0.52 14.78 -0.68
C HIS A 64 -1.29 14.17 0.51
N LYS A 65 -1.46 12.85 0.59
CA LYS A 65 -2.13 12.17 1.72
C LYS A 65 -1.24 12.08 2.97
N ARG A 66 0.07 12.32 2.81
CA ARG A 66 1.08 12.28 3.89
C ARG A 66 1.58 13.67 4.28
N HIS A 67 1.06 14.71 3.65
CA HIS A 67 1.34 16.11 3.97
C HIS A 67 0.08 16.80 4.44
N LEU A 68 0.23 17.93 5.15
CA LEU A 68 -0.87 18.84 5.38
C LEU A 68 -1.39 19.40 4.03
N PRO A 69 -2.61 19.95 4.00
CA PRO A 69 -3.12 20.64 2.81
C PRO A 69 -2.11 21.66 2.28
N ILE A 70 -1.88 21.61 0.96
CA ILE A 70 -0.85 22.38 0.27
C ILE A 70 -1.06 23.89 0.49
N THR A 71 0.04 24.56 0.79
CA THR A 71 0.16 26.01 0.87
C THR A 71 1.11 26.53 -0.23
N VAL A 72 1.13 27.84 -0.43
CA VAL A 72 2.05 28.50 -1.36
C VAL A 72 3.53 28.41 -0.94
N PHE A 73 3.81 27.98 0.29
CA PHE A 73 5.17 27.83 0.82
C PHE A 73 5.73 26.42 0.61
N ASP A 74 4.89 25.47 0.18
CA ASP A 74 5.28 24.08 -0.01
C ASP A 74 6.00 23.86 -1.35
N ASN A 75 6.98 22.95 -1.33
CA ASN A 75 7.77 22.59 -2.50
C ASN A 75 7.67 21.10 -2.88
N PHE A 76 7.04 20.26 -2.05
CA PHE A 76 7.02 18.81 -2.26
C PHE A 76 6.14 18.34 -3.44
N TRP A 77 5.20 19.18 -3.88
CA TRP A 77 4.24 18.88 -4.95
C TRP A 77 4.67 19.42 -6.32
N LYS A 78 5.70 20.26 -6.34
CA LYS A 78 6.26 20.86 -7.56
C LYS A 78 6.95 19.78 -8.40
#